data_AF-R8AQ13-F1
#
_entry.id   AF-R8AQ13-F1
#
_cell.length_a   1.000
_cell.length_b   1.000
_cell.length_c   1.000
_cell.angle_alpha   90.00
_cell.angle_beta   90.00
_cell.angle_gamma   90.00
#
_symmetry.space_group_name_H-M   'P 1'
#
loop_
_entity.id
_entity.type
_entity.pdbx_description
1 polymer ?
#
loop_
_entity_poly.entity_id
_entity_poly.type
_entity_poly.pdbx_seq_one_letter_code
_entity_poly.pdbx_strand_id
1 'polypeptide(L)'
;MKLSGYKVNPKHRKQKAKNDCTQWLVSEWDELDLFVYGRNNAWVDNKNNVWSINGSIGNWTKLGTTGTNDAYMAKYVVDHNGEWHGYPVCPEKDADRPPTNILDDWKAKGIIDKATQAKINKGRW
;
A
#
# COMPACT_ATOMS: atom_id res chain seq x y z
N MET A 1 11.22 -11.18 -23.83
CA MET A 1 10.28 -11.08 -22.70
C MET A 1 11.09 -10.75 -21.46
N LYS A 2 11.06 -9.49 -20.97
CA LYS A 2 11.67 -9.18 -19.68
C LYS A 2 10.76 -9.77 -18.60
N LEU A 3 11.29 -10.66 -17.77
CA LEU A 3 10.61 -11.13 -16.58
C LEU A 3 10.49 -9.92 -15.63
N SER A 4 9.27 -9.48 -15.38
CA SER A 4 8.99 -8.46 -14.36
C SER A 4 9.19 -9.11 -12.99
N GLY A 5 10.37 -8.92 -12.40
CA GLY A 5 10.68 -9.37 -11.05
C GLY A 5 10.19 -8.37 -10.01
N TYR A 6 9.81 -8.88 -8.83
CA TYR A 6 9.67 -8.04 -7.64
C TYR A 6 11.04 -7.74 -7.06
N LYS A 7 11.28 -6.48 -6.71
CA LYS A 7 12.53 -6.03 -6.10
C LYS A 7 12.24 -5.13 -4.94
N VAL A 8 12.71 -5.53 -3.76
CA VAL A 8 12.66 -4.72 -2.55
C VAL A 8 13.46 -3.45 -2.80
N ASN A 9 12.81 -2.29 -2.61
CA ASN A 9 13.47 -1.00 -2.79
C ASN A 9 14.17 -0.57 -1.50
N PRO A 10 15.51 -0.49 -1.45
CA PRO A 10 16.24 -0.14 -0.24
C PRO A 10 15.90 1.26 0.31
N LYS A 11 15.39 2.16 -0.55
CA LYS A 11 14.98 3.53 -0.16
C LYS A 11 13.89 3.53 0.91
N HIS A 12 12.99 2.54 0.88
CA HIS A 12 11.88 2.42 1.82
C HIS A 12 12.19 1.49 3.00
N ARG A 13 13.47 1.10 3.20
CA ARG A 13 13.89 0.24 4.32
C ARG A 13 15.09 0.76 5.10
N LYS A 14 16.08 1.34 4.40
CA LYS A 14 17.37 1.71 4.99
C LYS A 14 17.48 3.18 5.39
N GLN A 15 16.46 3.98 5.09
CA GLN A 15 16.50 5.41 5.34
C GLN A 15 15.74 5.76 6.61
N LYS A 16 16.19 6.80 7.33
CA LYS A 16 15.39 7.37 8.42
C LYS A 16 14.06 7.85 7.82
N ALA A 17 12.94 7.46 8.43
CA ALA A 17 11.64 7.91 7.98
C ALA A 17 11.59 9.44 7.97
N LYS A 18 11.13 9.99 6.85
CA LYS A 18 10.92 11.41 6.65
C LYS A 18 9.48 11.62 6.24
N ASN A 19 8.96 12.82 6.47
CA ASN A 19 7.58 13.18 6.15
C ASN A 19 7.23 12.92 4.67
N ASP A 20 8.22 12.93 3.77
CA ASP A 20 8.06 12.70 2.34
C ASP A 20 8.33 11.26 1.89
N CYS A 21 8.87 10.39 2.75
CA CYS A 21 9.31 9.03 2.43
C CYS A 21 8.93 8.03 3.53
N THR A 22 7.89 7.23 3.26
CA THR A 22 7.46 6.12 4.11
C THR A 22 8.52 5.02 4.16
N GLN A 23 8.69 4.43 5.35
CA GLN A 23 9.57 3.28 5.56
C GLN A 23 8.75 2.08 5.99
N TRP A 24 9.06 0.91 5.42
CA TRP A 24 8.53 -0.37 5.83
C TRP A 24 8.93 -0.70 7.26
N LEU A 25 7.99 -1.22 8.03
CA LEU A 25 8.22 -1.79 9.36
C LEU A 25 8.08 -3.32 9.36
N VAL A 26 7.37 -3.87 8.37
CA VAL A 26 7.20 -5.32 8.19
C VAL A 26 8.40 -5.93 7.46
N SER A 27 8.52 -7.26 7.49
CA SER A 27 9.63 -7.95 6.84
C SER A 27 9.54 -7.86 5.31
N GLU A 28 10.61 -8.23 4.60
CA GLU A 28 10.59 -8.31 3.13
C GLU A 28 9.62 -9.39 2.63
N TRP A 29 9.44 -10.45 3.42
CA TRP A 29 8.47 -11.51 3.14
C TRP A 29 7.04 -11.00 3.25
N ASP A 30 6.72 -10.22 4.29
CA ASP A 30 5.38 -9.63 4.44
C ASP A 30 5.07 -8.63 3.32
N GLU A 31 6.08 -7.85 2.90
CA GLU A 31 5.95 -6.92 1.76
C GLU A 31 5.60 -7.67 0.47
N LEU A 32 6.29 -8.79 0.21
CA LEU A 32 6.06 -9.63 -0.97
C LEU A 32 4.71 -10.35 -0.89
N ASP A 33 4.35 -10.88 0.28
CA ASP A 33 3.05 -11.53 0.51
C ASP A 33 1.91 -10.54 0.26
N LEU A 34 2.03 -9.30 0.74
CA LEU A 34 1.06 -8.25 0.45
C LEU A 34 0.95 -7.91 -1.03
N PHE A 35 2.07 -7.92 -1.77
CA PHE A 35 2.04 -7.71 -3.22
C PHE A 35 1.24 -8.82 -3.93
N VAL A 36 1.52 -10.08 -3.58
CA VAL A 36 0.81 -11.25 -4.12
C VAL A 36 -0.66 -11.21 -3.72
N TYR A 37 -0.96 -10.86 -2.47
CA TYR A 37 -2.32 -10.73 -1.96
C TYR A 37 -3.13 -9.70 -2.73
N GLY A 38 -2.58 -8.50 -2.95
CA GLY A 38 -3.25 -7.46 -3.74
C GLY A 38 -3.47 -7.89 -5.19
N ARG A 39 -2.50 -8.60 -5.80
CA ARG A 39 -2.64 -9.15 -7.16
C ARG A 39 -3.74 -10.21 -7.24
N ASN A 40 -3.78 -11.15 -6.30
CA ASN A 40 -4.77 -12.22 -6.27
C ASN A 40 -6.20 -11.69 -6.07
N ASN A 41 -6.34 -10.58 -5.34
CA ASN A 41 -7.62 -9.91 -5.16
C ASN A 41 -7.97 -8.92 -6.30
N ALA A 42 -7.13 -8.81 -7.32
CA ALA A 42 -7.28 -7.86 -8.43
C ALA A 42 -7.41 -6.40 -7.97
N TRP A 43 -6.73 -6.03 -6.88
CA TRP A 43 -6.65 -4.65 -6.37
C TRP A 43 -5.65 -3.82 -7.19
N VAL A 44 -5.96 -3.67 -8.47
CA VAL A 44 -5.11 -3.01 -9.46
C VAL A 44 -5.82 -1.77 -9.99
N ASP A 45 -5.10 -0.65 -10.05
CA ASP A 45 -5.63 0.59 -10.61
C ASP A 45 -5.43 0.69 -12.13
N ASN A 46 -5.99 1.74 -12.73
CA ASN A 46 -5.89 1.98 -14.18
C ASN A 46 -4.45 2.24 -14.68
N LYS A 47 -3.51 2.55 -13.77
CA LYS A 47 -2.08 2.71 -14.07
C LYS A 47 -1.30 1.42 -13.81
N ASN A 48 -2.00 0.31 -13.57
CA ASN A 48 -1.43 -0.98 -13.22
C ASN A 48 -0.63 -0.94 -11.91
N ASN A 49 -0.96 -0.05 -10.97
CA ASN A 49 -0.41 -0.13 -9.61
C ASN A 49 -1.25 -1.11 -8.80
N VAL A 50 -0.59 -1.89 -7.95
CA VAL A 50 -1.26 -2.80 -7.02
C VAL A 50 -1.41 -2.10 -5.67
N TRP A 51 -2.54 -2.30 -5.03
CA TRP A 51 -2.84 -1.78 -3.71
C TRP A 51 -3.12 -2.93 -2.76
N SER A 52 -2.63 -2.83 -1.52
CA SER A 52 -2.85 -3.85 -0.51
C SER A 52 -3.03 -3.24 0.87
N ILE A 53 -3.67 -4.01 1.74
CA ILE A 53 -3.92 -3.72 3.14
C ILE A 53 -3.91 -5.04 3.90
N ASN A 54 -3.45 -5.03 5.15
CA ASN A 54 -3.47 -6.19 6.01
C ASN A 54 -4.27 -5.92 7.29
N GLY A 55 -4.97 -6.95 7.76
CA GLY A 55 -5.87 -6.89 8.91
C GLY A 55 -7.30 -6.51 8.55
N SER A 56 -8.07 -6.12 9.58
CA SER A 56 -9.50 -5.83 9.46
C SER A 56 -9.91 -4.69 10.40
N ILE A 57 -11.18 -4.30 10.34
CA ILE A 57 -11.75 -3.25 11.19
C ILE A 57 -11.36 -3.46 12.66
N GLY A 58 -10.69 -2.47 13.23
CA GLY A 58 -10.23 -2.47 14.63
C GLY A 58 -8.88 -3.14 14.88
N ASN A 59 -8.27 -3.79 13.88
CA ASN A 59 -6.96 -4.46 14.01
C ASN A 59 -6.20 -4.49 12.67
N TRP A 60 -5.91 -3.31 12.10
CA TRP A 60 -5.06 -3.21 10.91
C TRP A 60 -3.58 -3.34 11.27
N THR A 61 -2.84 -4.08 10.46
CA THR A 61 -1.40 -4.18 10.63
C THR A 61 -0.73 -2.88 10.22
N LYS A 62 0.10 -2.32 11.10
CA LYS A 62 0.97 -1.20 10.77
C LYS A 62 2.06 -1.67 9.81
N LEU A 63 1.97 -1.27 8.55
CA LEU A 63 2.89 -1.68 7.49
C LEU A 63 4.16 -0.82 7.44
N GLY A 64 4.01 0.46 7.79
CA GLY A 64 5.11 1.41 7.74
C GLY A 64 4.87 2.70 8.51
N THR A 65 5.78 3.65 8.36
CA THR A 65 5.68 4.98 8.98
C THR A 65 6.38 6.06 8.16
N THR A 66 5.88 7.30 8.25
CA THR A 66 6.59 8.52 7.78
C THR A 66 7.43 9.17 8.88
N GLY A 67 7.49 8.57 10.08
CA GLY A 67 8.07 9.17 11.28
C GLY A 67 7.08 10.00 12.10
N THR A 68 6.01 10.50 11.47
CA THR A 68 4.90 11.20 12.14
C THR A 68 3.61 10.41 12.11
N ASN A 69 3.37 9.67 11.01
CA ASN A 69 2.13 8.94 10.78
C ASN A 69 2.41 7.47 10.55
N ASP A 70 1.39 6.66 10.83
CA ASP A 70 1.39 5.23 10.61
C ASP A 70 0.74 4.91 9.27
N ALA A 71 1.41 4.07 8.48
CA ALA A 71 0.93 3.62 7.18
C ALA A 71 0.37 2.21 7.32
N TYR A 72 -0.91 2.04 6.97
CA TYR A 72 -1.63 0.77 7.04
C TYR A 72 -1.93 0.17 5.66
N MET A 73 -1.66 0.93 4.61
CA MET A 73 -1.83 0.52 3.22
C MET A 73 -0.48 0.43 2.53
N ALA A 74 -0.43 -0.36 1.46
CA ALA A 74 0.73 -0.50 0.59
C ALA A 74 0.34 -0.21 -0.86
N LYS A 75 1.29 0.37 -1.59
CA LYS A 75 1.20 0.61 -3.02
C LYS A 75 2.42 0.02 -3.71
N TYR A 76 2.19 -0.65 -4.83
CA TYR A 76 3.23 -1.28 -5.64
C TYR A 76 3.15 -0.76 -7.06
N VAL A 77 4.30 -0.37 -7.60
CA VAL A 77 4.42 0.27 -8.90
C VAL A 77 5.49 -0.42 -9.72
N VAL A 78 5.38 -0.30 -11.04
CA VAL A 78 6.40 -0.77 -11.99
C VAL A 78 7.30 0.41 -12.34
N ASP A 79 8.61 0.22 -12.23
CA ASP A 79 9.58 1.23 -12.67
C ASP A 79 9.75 1.24 -14.20
N HIS A 80 10.55 2.17 -14.71
CA HIS A 80 10.85 2.27 -16.15
C HIS A 80 11.59 1.04 -16.71
N ASN A 81 12.20 0.22 -15.86
CA ASN A 81 12.90 -1.01 -16.24
C ASN A 81 11.98 -2.24 -16.28
N GLY A 82 10.73 -2.11 -15.81
CA GLY A 82 9.77 -3.21 -15.68
C GLY A 82 9.87 -3.96 -14.35
N GLU A 83 10.60 -3.44 -13.37
CA GLU A 83 10.76 -4.01 -12.02
C GLU A 83 9.66 -3.49 -11.09
N TRP A 84 8.99 -4.42 -10.39
CA TRP A 84 8.01 -4.07 -9.37
C TRP A 84 8.70 -3.71 -8.07
N HIS A 85 8.20 -2.67 -7.41
CA HIS A 85 8.60 -2.34 -6.05
C HIS A 85 7.44 -1.73 -5.27
N GLY A 86 7.45 -1.93 -3.96
CA GLY A 86 6.42 -1.46 -3.05
C GLY A 86 6.90 -0.41 -2.08
N TYR A 87 5.93 0.34 -1.56
CA TYR A 87 6.11 1.20 -0.40
C TYR A 87 4.81 1.30 0.42
N PRO A 88 4.90 1.49 1.75
CA PRO A 88 3.73 1.81 2.56
C PRO A 88 3.20 3.19 2.15
N VAL A 89 1.90 3.42 2.28
CA VAL A 89 1.27 4.69 1.91
C VAL A 89 0.33 5.21 2.98
N CYS A 90 0.30 6.53 3.10
CA CYS A 90 -0.68 7.29 3.87
C CYS A 90 -1.55 8.10 2.89
N PRO A 91 -2.86 8.24 3.13
CA PRO A 91 -3.78 8.84 2.16
C PRO A 91 -3.66 10.37 2.05
N GLU A 92 -2.79 11.03 2.81
CA GLU A 92 -2.65 12.50 2.82
C GLU A 92 -2.48 13.07 1.41
N LYS A 93 -1.64 12.43 0.58
CA LYS A 93 -1.47 12.78 -0.82
C LYS A 93 -2.50 12.08 -1.68
N ASP A 94 -3.11 12.81 -2.62
CA ASP A 94 -4.11 12.25 -3.56
C ASP A 94 -3.56 11.03 -4.34
N ALA A 95 -2.28 11.06 -4.72
CA ALA A 95 -1.62 9.97 -5.44
C ALA A 95 -1.46 8.67 -4.61
N ASP A 96 -1.59 8.77 -3.28
CA ASP A 96 -1.42 7.70 -2.30
C ASP A 96 -2.78 7.25 -1.73
N ARG A 97 -3.89 7.63 -2.39
CA ARG A 97 -5.23 7.13 -2.10
C ARG A 97 -5.60 5.99 -3.06
N PRO A 98 -6.03 4.83 -2.55
CA PRO A 98 -6.56 3.77 -3.40
C PRO A 98 -7.80 4.24 -4.17
N PRO A 99 -7.95 3.84 -5.44
CA PRO A 99 -9.17 4.05 -6.21
C PRO A 99 -10.44 3.57 -5.51
N THR A 100 -11.57 4.21 -5.82
CA THR A 100 -12.86 3.92 -5.19
C THR A 100 -13.30 2.45 -5.35
N ASN A 101 -13.06 1.83 -6.51
CA ASN A 101 -13.39 0.43 -6.75
C ASN A 101 -12.62 -0.52 -5.81
N ILE A 102 -11.35 -0.20 -5.51
CA ILE A 102 -10.55 -0.99 -4.57
C ILE A 102 -11.07 -0.80 -3.14
N LEU A 103 -11.38 0.44 -2.76
CA LEU A 103 -11.97 0.73 -1.44
C LEU A 103 -13.34 0.09 -1.24
N ASP A 104 -14.15 0.03 -2.31
CA ASP A 104 -15.45 -0.64 -2.26
C ASP A 104 -15.30 -2.15 -2.09
N ASP A 105 -14.31 -2.77 -2.73
CA ASP A 105 -14.02 -4.19 -2.52
C ASP A 105 -13.48 -4.47 -1.11
N TRP A 106 -12.58 -3.62 -0.59
CA TRP A 106 -12.12 -3.71 0.80
C TRP A 106 -13.28 -3.63 1.80
N LYS A 107 -14.23 -2.73 1.54
CA LYS A 107 -15.45 -2.59 2.35
C LYS A 107 -16.35 -3.81 2.22
N ALA A 108 -16.57 -4.31 1.00
CA ALA A 108 -17.38 -5.51 0.77
C ALA A 108 -16.80 -6.75 1.47
N LYS A 109 -15.47 -6.82 1.60
CA LYS A 109 -14.73 -7.87 2.33
C LYS A 109 -14.62 -7.62 3.84
N GLY A 110 -15.18 -6.53 4.36
CA GLY A 110 -15.13 -6.21 5.80
C GLY A 110 -13.74 -5.80 6.31
N ILE A 111 -12.81 -5.48 5.41
CA ILE A 111 -11.46 -5.02 5.77
C ILE A 111 -11.52 -3.59 6.31
N ILE A 112 -12.36 -2.76 5.69
CA ILE A 112 -12.66 -1.40 6.14
C ILE A 112 -14.17 -1.20 6.25
N ASP A 113 -14.59 -0.19 7.02
CA ASP A 113 -15.98 0.26 7.06
C ASP A 113 -16.20 1.54 6.25
N LYS A 114 -17.46 1.97 6.14
CA LYS A 114 -17.84 3.21 5.44
C LYS A 114 -17.15 4.44 6.05
N ALA A 115 -16.95 4.46 7.37
CA ALA A 115 -16.30 5.57 8.05
C ALA A 115 -14.81 5.66 7.65
N THR A 116 -14.11 4.53 7.65
CA THR A 116 -12.71 4.41 7.23
C THR A 116 -12.54 4.78 5.76
N GLN A 117 -13.41 4.28 4.88
CA GLN A 117 -13.43 4.68 3.46
C GLN A 117 -13.57 6.20 3.30
N ALA A 118 -14.48 6.83 4.05
CA ALA A 118 -14.69 8.28 4.00
C ALA A 118 -13.48 9.08 4.53
N LYS A 119 -12.75 8.56 5.52
CA LYS A 119 -11.50 9.16 5.99
C LYS A 119 -10.41 9.09 4.93
N ILE A 120 -10.21 7.92 4.32
CA ILE A 120 -9.21 7.70 3.25
C ILE A 120 -9.45 8.70 2.11
N ASN A 121 -10.70 8.84 1.67
CA ASN A 121 -11.06 9.79 0.61
C ASN A 121 -10.78 11.26 0.97
N LYS A 122 -10.81 11.60 2.27
CA LYS A 122 -10.47 12.94 2.81
C LYS A 122 -8.97 13.10 3.12
N GLY A 123 -8.15 12.14 2.75
CA GLY A 123 -6.72 12.15 3.01
C GLY A 123 -6.33 11.88 4.46
N ARG A 124 -7.17 11.13 5.19
CA ARG A 124 -6.95 10.76 6.58
C ARG A 124 -7.03 9.26 6.75
N TRP A 125 -6.41 8.79 7.82
CA TRP A 125 -6.60 7.44 8.34
C TRP A 125 -7.17 7.55 9.76
#